data_AF-A0A2P4XGK1-F1
#
_entry.id   AF-A0A2P4XGK1-F1
#
_cell.length_a   1.000
_cell.length_b   1.000
_cell.length_c   1.000
_cell.angle_alpha   90.00
_cell.angle_beta   90.00
_cell.angle_gamma   90.00
#
_symmetry.space_group_name_H-M   'P 1'
#
loop_
_entity.id
_entity.type
_entity.pdbx_description
1 polymer ?
#
loop_
_entity_poly.entity_id
_entity_poly.type
_entity_poly.pdbx_seq_one_letter_code
_entity_poly.pdbx_strand_id
1 'polypeptide(L)'
;MLEQGSLYQDNDHALFKALISTRAVKVLKTLKMEDLDGLERLFYGMKHQLDAQLIDECIRKGILIECEGRAEFSSPIMWRYFVKMRVGHIERAVYGPKTLQEMIARVIRAINYDSIRETLGRTLSNDIPLERAWQMEFYKASYRCTPSSCVTSADVGALFGSTEFIDFTVHCGDDFWGIELLRDGSNLDEHIDRFAPGGPYSLLQLSDYCLVDFRRVSSMGDMTMSTITLDLNHCAKLYVVCYDPTLAHVSILNAQSVWNIL
;
A
#
# COMPACT_ATOMS: atom_id res chain seq x y z
N MET A 1 -25.14 34.87 -2.90
CA MET A 1 -23.78 34.63 -3.43
C MET A 1 -22.93 34.11 -2.28
N LEU A 2 -22.71 32.80 -2.23
CA LEU A 2 -21.75 32.17 -1.33
C LEU A 2 -20.50 31.89 -2.16
N GLU A 3 -19.41 32.58 -1.87
CA GLU A 3 -18.12 32.30 -2.49
C GLU A 3 -17.63 30.92 -2.06
N GLN A 4 -17.35 30.07 -3.05
CA GLN A 4 -16.68 28.80 -2.89
C GLN A 4 -15.21 29.04 -2.57
N GLY A 5 -14.83 28.91 -1.30
CA GLY A 5 -13.43 28.83 -0.89
C GLY A 5 -12.93 27.38 -0.96
N SER A 6 -12.44 26.95 -2.12
CA SER A 6 -11.57 25.76 -2.18
C SER A 6 -10.29 26.08 -1.42
N LEU A 7 -10.01 25.32 -0.35
CA LEU A 7 -8.81 25.44 0.50
C LEU A 7 -7.50 25.01 -0.19
N TYR A 8 -7.55 24.69 -1.48
CA TYR A 8 -6.39 24.26 -2.26
C TYR A 8 -6.38 25.00 -3.60
N GLN A 9 -5.40 25.88 -3.81
CA GLN A 9 -5.09 26.51 -5.10
C GLN A 9 -3.85 25.87 -5.72
N ASP A 10 -3.78 25.84 -7.06
CA ASP A 10 -2.71 25.22 -7.86
C ASP A 10 -1.28 25.73 -7.57
N ASN A 11 -1.14 26.85 -6.85
CA ASN A 11 0.16 27.49 -6.54
C ASN A 11 0.83 27.01 -5.24
N ASP A 12 0.16 26.21 -4.40
CA ASP A 12 0.73 25.76 -3.14
C ASP A 12 1.97 24.87 -3.33
N HIS A 13 2.00 24.09 -4.42
CA HIS A 13 3.15 23.25 -4.72
C HIS A 13 4.41 24.07 -5.06
N ALA A 14 4.24 25.18 -5.77
CA ALA A 14 5.33 26.09 -6.12
C ALA A 14 5.84 26.86 -4.89
N LEU A 15 4.92 27.34 -4.03
CA LEU A 15 5.27 27.97 -2.76
C LEU A 15 6.00 27.00 -1.83
N PHE A 16 5.51 25.76 -1.72
CA PHE A 16 6.16 24.72 -0.92
C PHE A 16 7.55 24.39 -1.46
N LYS A 17 7.71 24.29 -2.79
CA LYS A 17 9.03 24.08 -3.43
C LYS A 17 10.00 25.23 -3.16
N ALA A 18 9.52 26.47 -3.18
CA ALA A 18 10.33 27.65 -2.85
C ALA A 18 10.75 27.64 -1.36
N LEU A 19 9.83 27.32 -0.45
CA LEU A 19 10.13 27.21 0.99
C LEU A 19 11.14 26.08 1.28
N ILE A 20 11.05 24.93 0.60
CA ILE A 20 12.05 23.83 0.70
C ILE A 20 13.45 24.29 0.27
N SER A 21 13.53 25.21 -0.69
CA SER A 21 14.81 25.68 -1.21
C SER A 21 15.56 26.62 -0.26
N THR A 22 14.87 27.13 0.78
CA THR A 22 15.48 28.00 1.78
C THR A 22 16.54 27.27 2.61
N ARG A 23 17.56 28.01 3.05
CA ARG A 23 18.65 27.48 3.89
C ARG A 23 18.11 26.87 5.19
N ALA A 24 17.05 27.46 5.76
CA ALA A 24 16.41 26.99 6.99
C ALA A 24 15.83 25.59 6.85
N VAL A 25 15.25 25.23 5.70
CA VAL A 25 14.66 23.89 5.49
C VAL A 25 15.69 22.88 4.99
N LYS A 26 16.73 23.33 4.27
CA LYS A 26 17.82 22.44 3.81
C LYS A 26 18.55 21.74 4.96
N VAL A 27 18.61 22.35 6.13
CA VAL A 27 19.30 21.76 7.29
C VAL A 27 18.63 20.47 7.78
N LEU A 28 17.31 20.31 7.60
CA LEU A 28 16.60 19.07 7.91
C LEU A 28 17.09 17.89 7.06
N LYS A 29 17.52 18.14 5.81
CA LYS A 29 18.08 17.10 4.94
C LYS A 29 19.43 16.56 5.42
N THR A 30 20.04 17.20 6.42
CA THR A 30 21.28 16.72 7.06
C THR A 30 21.01 15.73 8.19
N LEU A 31 19.76 15.57 8.62
CA LEU A 31 19.37 14.61 9.65
C LEU A 31 19.36 13.20 9.09
N LYS A 32 19.93 12.26 9.85
CA LYS A 32 19.86 10.82 9.59
C LYS A 32 18.54 10.24 10.12
N MET A 33 18.23 9.01 9.74
CA MET A 33 17.05 8.30 10.25
C MET A 33 17.02 8.20 11.78
N GLU A 34 18.19 8.02 12.41
CA GLU A 34 18.36 8.02 13.87
C GLU A 34 18.04 9.37 14.50
N ASP A 35 18.48 10.47 13.89
CA ASP A 35 18.20 11.83 14.37
C ASP A 35 16.70 12.13 14.28
N LEU A 36 16.10 11.74 13.15
CA LEU A 36 14.67 11.85 12.93
C LEU A 36 13.87 11.05 13.98
N ASP A 37 14.38 9.88 14.38
CA ASP A 37 13.75 9.03 15.40
C ASP A 37 13.86 9.64 16.78
N GLY A 38 15.04 10.12 17.16
CA GLY A 38 15.24 10.84 18.41
C GLY A 38 14.35 12.08 18.53
N LEU A 39 14.20 12.85 17.45
CA LEU A 39 13.26 13.97 17.42
C LEU A 39 11.82 13.52 17.64
N GLU A 40 11.36 12.46 16.96
CA GLU A 40 9.99 11.96 17.14
C GLU A 40 9.73 11.51 18.58
N ARG A 41 10.66 10.75 19.17
CA ARG A 41 10.59 10.31 20.58
C ARG A 41 10.52 11.50 21.54
N LEU A 42 11.30 12.56 21.29
CA LEU A 42 11.25 13.80 22.07
C LEU A 42 9.87 14.46 22.03
N PHE A 43 9.24 14.55 20.86
CA PHE A 43 7.91 15.15 20.70
C PHE A 43 6.79 14.31 21.31
N TYR A 44 6.95 13.00 21.40
CA TYR A 44 6.04 12.13 22.14
C TYR A 44 6.33 12.06 23.64
N GLY A 45 7.28 12.86 24.16
CA GLY A 45 7.60 12.93 25.59
C GLY A 45 8.48 11.79 26.10
N MET A 46 9.03 10.97 25.20
CA MET A 46 9.86 9.80 25.51
C MET A 46 11.35 10.19 25.51
N LYS A 47 11.77 11.03 26.47
CA LYS A 47 13.15 11.51 26.57
C LYS A 47 14.13 10.39 26.92
N HIS A 48 15.16 10.20 26.09
CA HIS A 48 16.29 9.30 26.32
C HIS A 48 17.58 10.11 26.54
N GLN A 49 18.56 9.57 27.30
CA GLN A 49 19.81 10.28 27.61
C GLN A 49 20.63 10.64 26.36
N LEU A 50 20.51 9.85 25.29
CA LEU A 50 21.16 10.10 23.99
C LEU A 50 20.57 11.31 23.25
N ASP A 51 19.38 11.77 23.63
CA ASP A 51 18.66 12.82 22.90
C ASP A 51 19.19 14.24 23.24
N ALA A 52 19.98 14.40 24.31
CA ALA A 52 20.52 15.71 24.71
C ALA A 52 21.51 16.29 23.68
N GLN A 53 22.39 15.45 23.13
CA GLN A 53 23.32 15.86 22.07
C GLN A 53 22.57 16.20 20.78
N LEU A 54 21.54 15.42 20.45
CA LEU A 54 20.67 15.66 19.30
C LEU A 54 19.90 16.99 19.43
N ILE A 55 19.36 17.29 20.63
CA ILE A 55 18.68 18.56 20.91
C ILE A 55 19.64 19.72 20.69
N ASP A 56 20.83 19.69 21.29
CA ASP A 56 21.82 20.75 21.16
C ASP A 56 22.24 20.96 19.70
N GLU A 57 22.47 19.88 18.96
CA GLU A 57 22.78 19.95 17.53
C GLU A 57 21.61 20.55 16.73
N CYS A 58 20.37 20.16 17.02
CA CYS A 58 19.18 20.69 16.35
C CYS A 58 18.91 22.16 16.69
N ILE A 59 19.22 22.62 17.91
CA ILE A 59 19.17 24.03 18.30
C ILE A 59 20.24 24.81 17.52
N ARG A 60 21.49 24.32 17.48
CA ARG A 60 22.58 24.96 16.71
C ARG A 60 22.27 25.02 15.21
N LYS A 61 21.55 24.03 14.68
CA LYS A 61 21.06 23.99 13.30
C LYS A 61 19.82 24.86 13.04
N GLY A 62 19.21 25.43 14.08
CA GLY A 62 17.97 26.23 13.98
C GLY A 62 16.72 25.41 13.68
N ILE A 63 16.78 24.08 13.88
CA ILE A 63 15.64 23.16 13.75
C ILE A 63 14.74 23.27 14.97
N LEU A 64 15.35 23.32 16.14
CA LEU A 64 14.67 23.51 17.41
C LEU A 64 15.02 24.88 18.01
N ILE A 65 14.16 25.34 18.91
CA ILE A 65 14.42 26.46 19.83
C ILE A 65 14.16 25.97 21.26
N GLU A 66 14.83 26.58 22.22
CA GLU A 66 14.53 26.37 23.63
C GLU A 66 13.53 27.43 24.10
N CYS A 67 12.34 26.99 24.51
CA CYS A 67 11.27 27.82 25.06
C CYS A 67 10.86 27.24 26.42
N GLU A 68 10.91 28.04 27.48
CA GLU A 68 10.48 27.63 28.84
C GLU A 68 11.11 26.31 29.33
N GLY A 69 12.38 26.05 28.99
CA GLY A 69 13.09 24.83 29.35
C GLY A 69 12.68 23.59 28.56
N ARG A 70 11.98 23.77 27.44
CA ARG A 70 11.58 22.72 26.50
C ARG A 70 12.11 23.03 25.11
N ALA A 71 12.57 22.00 24.41
CA ALA A 71 12.93 22.13 23.01
C ALA A 71 11.69 21.96 22.14
N GLU A 72 11.42 22.93 21.28
CA GLU A 72 10.28 22.94 20.34
C GLU A 72 10.78 23.23 18.93
N PHE A 73 10.01 22.87 17.89
CA PHE A 73 10.38 23.25 16.52
C PHE A 73 10.42 24.76 16.37
N SER A 74 11.44 25.27 15.70
CA SER A 74 11.66 26.71 15.51
C SER A 74 10.52 27.42 14.77
N SER A 75 9.65 26.67 14.08
CA SER A 75 8.42 27.17 13.49
C SER A 75 7.43 26.04 13.16
N PRO A 76 6.13 26.34 12.97
CA PRO A 76 5.15 25.38 12.43
C PRO A 76 5.55 24.81 11.06
N ILE A 77 6.28 25.58 10.25
CA ILE A 77 6.80 25.15 8.96
C ILE A 77 7.87 24.06 9.15
N MET A 78 8.79 24.25 10.10
CA MET A 78 9.83 23.26 10.43
C MET A 78 9.20 21.94 10.91
N TRP A 79 8.18 22.02 11.77
CA TRP A 79 7.39 20.86 12.19
C TRP A 79 6.77 20.13 10.99
N ARG A 80 6.09 20.86 10.11
CA ARG A 80 5.45 20.25 8.92
C ARG A 80 6.46 19.55 8.01
N TYR A 81 7.67 20.09 7.88
CA TYR A 81 8.74 19.42 7.13
C TYR A 81 9.26 18.17 7.82
N PHE A 82 9.48 18.24 9.13
CA PHE A 82 9.86 17.08 9.92
C PHE A 82 8.83 15.95 9.79
N VAL A 83 7.53 16.27 9.96
CA VAL A 83 6.43 15.30 9.78
C VAL A 83 6.46 14.70 8.37
N LYS A 84 6.62 15.52 7.33
CA LYS A 84 6.74 15.04 5.95
C LYS A 84 7.94 14.10 5.76
N MET A 85 9.05 14.32 6.46
CA MET A 85 10.22 13.45 6.43
C MET A 85 10.01 12.15 7.23
N ARG A 86 9.31 12.18 8.37
CA ARG A 86 9.05 11.02 9.24
C ARG A 86 7.98 10.09 8.70
N VAL A 87 6.80 10.64 8.45
CA VAL A 87 5.63 9.89 7.97
C VAL A 87 5.88 9.43 6.52
N GLY A 88 6.86 10.04 5.86
CA GLY A 88 7.34 9.67 4.55
C GLY A 88 6.47 10.26 3.44
N HIS A 89 7.06 10.30 2.26
CA HIS A 89 6.33 10.40 1.01
C HIS A 89 6.37 9.00 0.40
N ILE A 90 5.21 8.37 0.20
CA ILE A 90 5.19 7.12 -0.57
C ILE A 90 5.55 7.48 -2.02
N GLU A 91 6.73 7.08 -2.46
CA GLU A 91 7.14 7.23 -3.85
C GLU A 91 6.28 6.32 -4.72
N ARG A 92 5.35 6.97 -5.43
CA ARG A 92 4.47 6.35 -6.40
C ARG A 92 5.17 6.22 -7.75
N ALA A 93 4.81 5.20 -8.52
CA ALA A 93 5.32 4.99 -9.86
C ALA A 93 4.98 6.19 -10.76
N VAL A 94 5.93 6.61 -11.60
CA VAL A 94 5.70 7.72 -12.55
C VAL A 94 4.73 7.31 -13.66
N TYR A 95 4.80 6.05 -14.09
CA TYR A 95 3.97 5.50 -15.16
C TYR A 95 2.96 4.51 -14.61
N GLY A 96 1.70 4.66 -15.00
CA GLY A 96 0.64 3.71 -14.67
C GLY A 96 0.78 2.38 -15.39
N PRO A 97 0.16 1.31 -14.84
CA PRO A 97 -0.09 0.09 -15.59
C PRO A 97 -1.05 0.40 -16.77
N LYS A 98 -0.84 -0.25 -17.91
CA LYS A 98 -1.71 -0.12 -19.09
C LYS A 98 -2.80 -1.18 -19.16
N THR A 99 -2.66 -2.23 -18.36
CA THR A 99 -3.61 -3.34 -18.30
C THR A 99 -3.74 -3.82 -16.86
N LEU A 100 -4.86 -4.46 -16.52
CA LEU A 100 -5.05 -5.10 -15.23
C LEU A 100 -3.98 -6.19 -14.98
N GLN A 101 -3.61 -6.94 -16.01
CA GLN A 101 -2.53 -7.94 -15.93
C GLN A 101 -1.19 -7.32 -15.52
N GLU A 102 -0.81 -6.21 -16.14
CA GLU A 102 0.41 -5.48 -15.78
C GLU A 102 0.32 -4.93 -14.36
N MET A 103 -0.85 -4.42 -13.96
CA MET A 103 -1.10 -3.94 -12.60
C MET A 103 -0.85 -5.06 -11.57
N ILE A 104 -1.49 -6.22 -11.72
CA ILE A 104 -1.31 -7.36 -10.82
C ILE A 104 0.16 -7.79 -10.78
N ALA A 105 0.81 -7.94 -11.94
CA ALA A 105 2.21 -8.33 -11.99
C ALA A 105 3.14 -7.33 -11.28
N ARG A 106 2.88 -6.02 -11.36
CA ARG A 106 3.64 -4.98 -10.64
C ARG A 106 3.37 -5.05 -9.13
N VAL A 107 2.11 -5.15 -8.73
CA VAL A 107 1.71 -5.14 -7.31
C VAL A 107 2.26 -6.35 -6.58
N ILE A 108 2.10 -7.56 -7.12
CA ILE A 108 2.59 -8.77 -6.45
C ILE A 108 4.13 -8.74 -6.32
N ARG A 109 4.86 -8.23 -7.32
CA ARG A 109 6.32 -8.01 -7.21
C ARG A 109 6.72 -6.99 -6.15
N ALA A 110 5.83 -6.06 -5.81
CA ALA A 110 6.10 -4.97 -4.87
C ALA A 110 5.58 -5.24 -3.45
N ILE A 111 4.91 -6.38 -3.22
CA ILE A 111 4.50 -6.82 -1.88
C ILE A 111 5.73 -6.96 -1.00
N ASN A 112 5.63 -6.48 0.25
CA ASN A 112 6.65 -6.71 1.25
C ASN A 112 6.44 -8.08 1.90
N TYR A 113 7.06 -9.11 1.31
CA TYR A 113 6.94 -10.48 1.79
C TYR A 113 7.59 -10.70 3.17
N ASP A 114 8.56 -9.88 3.58
CA ASP A 114 9.07 -9.92 4.95
C ASP A 114 7.97 -9.49 5.93
N SER A 115 7.18 -8.46 5.61
CA SER A 115 6.03 -8.05 6.43
C SER A 115 4.97 -9.14 6.53
N ILE A 116 4.71 -9.87 5.44
CA ILE A 116 3.84 -11.06 5.48
C ILE A 116 4.49 -12.15 6.36
N ARG A 117 5.79 -12.41 6.24
CA ARG A 117 6.48 -13.42 7.04
C ARG A 117 6.42 -13.13 8.53
N GLU A 118 6.58 -11.87 8.92
CA GLU A 118 6.56 -11.47 10.33
C GLU A 118 5.14 -11.19 10.88
N THR A 119 4.07 -11.34 10.07
CA THR A 119 2.71 -11.06 10.53
C THR A 119 2.25 -12.04 11.62
N LEU A 120 1.57 -11.50 12.63
CA LEU A 120 0.88 -12.29 13.66
C LEU A 120 -0.55 -12.69 13.23
N GLY A 121 -1.06 -12.10 12.13
CA GLY A 121 -2.37 -12.42 11.59
C GLY A 121 -2.35 -13.75 10.83
N ARG A 122 -2.30 -14.86 11.56
CA ARG A 122 -2.17 -16.21 11.01
C ARG A 122 -3.19 -17.17 11.58
N THR A 123 -3.50 -18.21 10.82
CA THR A 123 -4.37 -19.30 11.26
C THR A 123 -3.61 -20.21 12.21
N LEU A 124 -4.16 -20.45 13.41
CA LEU A 124 -3.49 -21.22 14.47
C LEU A 124 -3.10 -22.66 14.08
N SER A 125 -3.88 -23.31 13.20
CA SER A 125 -3.70 -24.72 12.89
C SER A 125 -2.60 -25.02 11.86
N ASN A 126 -2.26 -24.05 11.00
CA ASN A 126 -1.36 -24.27 9.87
C ASN A 126 -0.43 -23.09 9.57
N ASP A 127 -0.45 -22.06 10.41
CA ASP A 127 0.39 -20.86 10.30
C ASP A 127 0.21 -20.09 8.98
N ILE A 128 -0.92 -20.26 8.30
CA ILE A 128 -1.21 -19.56 7.04
C ILE A 128 -1.61 -18.10 7.34
N PRO A 129 -1.02 -17.10 6.66
CA PRO A 129 -1.46 -15.71 6.78
C PRO A 129 -2.93 -15.53 6.45
N LEU A 130 -3.64 -14.77 7.29
CA LEU A 130 -5.02 -14.40 7.05
C LEU A 130 -5.11 -13.51 5.79
N GLU A 131 -6.25 -13.57 5.11
CA GLU A 131 -6.53 -12.76 3.92
C GLU A 131 -6.28 -11.27 4.15
N ARG A 132 -6.62 -10.77 5.36
CA ARG A 132 -6.38 -9.39 5.74
C ARG A 132 -4.91 -8.97 5.67
N ALA A 133 -3.96 -9.87 5.98
CA ALA A 133 -2.53 -9.56 5.86
C ALA A 133 -2.16 -9.29 4.39
N TRP A 134 -2.69 -10.11 3.48
CA TRP A 134 -2.51 -9.95 2.03
C TRP A 134 -3.16 -8.68 1.51
N GLN A 135 -4.41 -8.38 1.91
CA GLN A 135 -5.11 -7.15 1.54
C GLN A 135 -4.31 -5.90 1.95
N MET A 136 -3.74 -5.86 3.15
CA MET A 136 -2.97 -4.70 3.63
C MET A 136 -1.67 -4.50 2.83
N GLU A 137 -0.93 -5.57 2.51
CA GLU A 137 0.26 -5.45 1.66
C GLU A 137 -0.10 -5.13 0.21
N PHE A 138 -1.17 -5.73 -0.32
CA PHE A 138 -1.67 -5.44 -1.66
C PHE A 138 -2.03 -3.96 -1.80
N TYR A 139 -2.75 -3.39 -0.84
CA TYR A 139 -3.11 -1.96 -0.85
C TYR A 139 -1.87 -1.06 -0.88
N LYS A 140 -0.88 -1.33 0.00
CA LYS A 140 0.38 -0.58 0.04
C LYS A 140 1.16 -0.69 -1.27
N ALA A 141 1.27 -1.90 -1.82
CA ALA A 141 1.98 -2.17 -3.07
C ALA A 141 1.25 -1.54 -4.27
N SER A 142 -0.08 -1.62 -4.33
CA SER A 142 -0.93 -0.97 -5.32
C SER A 142 -0.71 0.53 -5.37
N TYR A 143 -0.70 1.17 -4.20
CA TYR A 143 -0.47 2.61 -4.08
C TYR A 143 0.91 3.00 -4.63
N ARG A 144 1.95 2.20 -4.36
CA ARG A 144 3.31 2.41 -4.89
C ARG A 144 3.43 2.16 -6.40
N CYS A 145 2.69 1.19 -6.94
CA CYS A 145 2.81 0.76 -8.34
C CYS A 145 2.02 1.61 -9.35
N THR A 146 1.27 2.59 -8.87
CA THR A 146 0.39 3.43 -9.68
C THR A 146 0.71 4.91 -9.48
N PRO A 147 0.56 5.78 -10.51
CA PRO A 147 0.83 7.22 -10.43
C PRO A 147 -0.21 7.96 -9.61
N SER A 148 0.08 9.22 -9.25
CA SER A 148 -0.81 10.08 -8.45
C SER A 148 -2.21 10.26 -9.05
N SER A 149 -2.36 10.10 -10.37
CA SER A 149 -3.64 10.16 -11.08
C SER A 149 -4.49 8.90 -10.92
N CYS A 150 -3.93 7.82 -10.40
CA CYS A 150 -4.65 6.59 -10.09
C CYS A 150 -5.08 6.55 -8.63
N VAL A 151 -6.27 6.01 -8.38
CA VAL A 151 -6.84 5.86 -7.03
C VAL A 151 -7.16 4.39 -6.80
N THR A 152 -6.58 3.82 -5.73
CA THR A 152 -6.99 2.52 -5.19
C THR A 152 -7.94 2.75 -4.03
N SER A 153 -9.12 2.17 -4.10
CA SER A 153 -10.16 2.29 -3.06
C SER A 153 -10.51 0.91 -2.52
N ALA A 154 -10.49 0.75 -1.21
CA ALA A 154 -10.94 -0.46 -0.55
C ALA A 154 -12.46 -0.43 -0.29
N ASP A 155 -13.06 -1.61 -0.13
CA ASP A 155 -14.44 -1.81 0.32
C ASP A 155 -15.46 -1.01 -0.53
N VAL A 156 -15.38 -1.14 -1.86
CA VAL A 156 -16.27 -0.40 -2.78
C VAL A 156 -17.51 -1.22 -3.08
N GLY A 157 -18.68 -0.61 -2.93
CA GLY A 157 -19.95 -1.29 -3.20
C GLY A 157 -21.16 -0.38 -3.02
N ALA A 158 -21.34 0.12 -1.80
CA ALA A 158 -22.51 0.91 -1.41
C ALA A 158 -22.76 2.13 -2.29
N LEU A 159 -21.70 2.84 -2.72
CA LEU A 159 -21.82 4.01 -3.60
C LEU A 159 -22.45 3.66 -4.96
N PHE A 160 -22.31 2.41 -5.39
CA PHE A 160 -22.84 1.88 -6.65
C PHE A 160 -24.13 1.06 -6.44
N GLY A 161 -24.68 1.05 -5.23
CA GLY A 161 -25.89 0.30 -4.88
C GLY A 161 -25.67 -1.19 -4.67
N SER A 162 -24.43 -1.66 -4.58
CA SER A 162 -24.14 -3.06 -4.22
C SER A 162 -24.33 -3.29 -2.71
N THR A 163 -24.86 -4.46 -2.35
CA THR A 163 -25.00 -4.91 -0.96
C THR A 163 -23.71 -5.53 -0.41
N GLU A 164 -22.75 -5.81 -1.28
CA GLU A 164 -21.45 -6.37 -0.95
C GLU A 164 -20.35 -5.38 -1.30
N PHE A 165 -19.15 -5.63 -0.78
CA PHE A 165 -18.00 -4.76 -0.92
C PHE A 165 -16.89 -5.55 -1.61
N ILE A 166 -16.41 -5.06 -2.75
CA ILE A 166 -15.23 -5.62 -3.40
C ILE A 166 -14.00 -5.19 -2.61
N ASP A 167 -13.00 -6.07 -2.50
CA ASP A 167 -11.78 -5.78 -1.74
C ASP A 167 -11.11 -4.51 -2.22
N PHE A 168 -10.87 -4.39 -3.54
CA PHE A 168 -10.28 -3.19 -4.12
C PHE A 168 -10.89 -2.83 -5.47
N THR A 169 -10.94 -1.53 -5.73
CA THR A 169 -11.02 -0.98 -7.08
C THR A 169 -9.80 -0.13 -7.37
N VAL A 170 -9.41 -0.07 -8.64
CA VAL A 170 -8.34 0.80 -9.13
C VAL A 170 -8.89 1.62 -10.29
N HIS A 171 -8.95 2.94 -10.09
CA HIS A 171 -9.37 3.88 -11.12
C HIS A 171 -8.13 4.61 -11.66
N CYS A 172 -7.86 4.48 -12.96
CA CYS A 172 -6.68 5.01 -13.64
C CYS A 172 -7.07 5.58 -15.01
N GLY A 173 -7.38 6.88 -15.09
CA GLY A 173 -7.84 7.48 -16.34
C GLY A 173 -9.24 6.96 -16.69
N ASP A 174 -9.39 6.33 -17.85
CA ASP A 174 -10.67 5.73 -18.27
C ASP A 174 -10.86 4.28 -17.78
N ASP A 175 -9.80 3.68 -17.21
CA ASP A 175 -9.84 2.32 -16.68
C ASP A 175 -10.36 2.30 -15.24
N PHE A 176 -11.36 1.46 -14.99
CA PHE A 176 -11.89 1.17 -13.66
C PHE A 176 -11.91 -0.34 -13.40
N TRP A 177 -10.92 -0.85 -12.68
CA TRP A 177 -10.74 -2.29 -12.45
C TRP A 177 -11.19 -2.72 -11.06
N GLY A 178 -11.77 -3.92 -10.96
CA GLY A 178 -12.08 -4.57 -9.69
C GLY A 178 -11.12 -5.70 -9.37
N ILE A 179 -10.71 -5.82 -8.11
CA ILE A 179 -9.76 -6.84 -7.66
C ILE A 179 -10.30 -7.42 -6.37
N GLU A 180 -10.53 -8.73 -6.37
CA GLU A 180 -10.97 -9.51 -5.21
C GLU A 180 -9.82 -10.43 -4.78
N LEU A 181 -9.49 -10.47 -3.48
CA LEU A 181 -8.43 -11.33 -2.95
C LEU A 181 -9.05 -12.54 -2.28
N LEU A 182 -8.36 -13.67 -2.39
CA LEU A 182 -8.74 -14.93 -1.76
C LEU A 182 -7.50 -15.57 -1.14
N ARG A 183 -7.73 -16.61 -0.33
CA ARG A 183 -6.67 -17.50 0.13
C ARG A 183 -7.08 -18.96 0.00
N ASP A 184 -6.10 -19.79 -0.34
CA ASP A 184 -6.20 -21.25 -0.40
C ASP A 184 -7.43 -21.77 -1.18
N GLY A 185 -7.89 -21.05 -2.21
CA GLY A 185 -9.06 -21.45 -3.01
C GLY A 185 -10.39 -21.43 -2.25
N SER A 186 -10.44 -20.81 -1.07
CA SER A 186 -11.63 -20.77 -0.24
C SER A 186 -12.78 -20.05 -0.95
N ASN A 187 -13.92 -20.72 -1.09
CA ASN A 187 -15.17 -20.19 -1.68
C ASN A 187 -15.00 -19.60 -3.09
N LEU A 188 -14.08 -20.12 -3.90
CA LEU A 188 -13.78 -19.57 -5.22
C LEU A 188 -15.04 -19.36 -6.09
N ASP A 189 -15.93 -20.34 -6.14
CA ASP A 189 -17.18 -20.27 -6.92
C ASP A 189 -18.08 -19.10 -6.46
N GLU A 190 -18.17 -18.86 -5.15
CA GLU A 190 -18.95 -17.75 -4.59
C GLU A 190 -18.38 -16.39 -5.06
N HIS A 191 -17.06 -16.23 -5.02
CA HIS A 191 -16.41 -15.00 -5.48
C HIS A 191 -16.54 -14.82 -7.00
N ILE A 192 -16.52 -15.91 -7.79
CA ILE A 192 -16.79 -15.85 -9.24
C ILE A 192 -18.23 -15.38 -9.48
N ASP A 193 -19.20 -15.95 -8.76
CA ASP A 193 -20.62 -15.62 -8.88
C ASP A 193 -20.91 -14.15 -8.53
N ARG A 194 -20.12 -13.53 -7.64
CA ARG A 194 -20.26 -12.10 -7.34
C ARG A 194 -20.05 -11.20 -8.55
N PHE A 195 -19.16 -11.59 -9.47
CA PHE A 195 -18.89 -10.88 -10.73
C PHE A 195 -19.76 -11.34 -11.91
N ALA A 196 -20.53 -12.42 -11.75
CA ALA A 196 -21.41 -12.90 -12.81
C ALA A 196 -22.53 -11.90 -13.13
N PRO A 197 -23.16 -11.98 -14.32
CA PRO A 197 -24.33 -11.15 -14.64
C PRO A 197 -25.44 -11.30 -13.59
N GLY A 198 -25.85 -10.18 -12.99
CA GLY A 198 -26.83 -10.15 -11.89
C GLY A 198 -26.24 -10.36 -10.49
N GLY A 199 -24.93 -10.65 -10.39
CA GLY A 199 -24.21 -10.70 -9.12
C GLY A 199 -23.98 -9.30 -8.52
N PRO A 200 -23.68 -9.20 -7.21
CA PRO A 200 -23.49 -7.93 -6.50
C PRO A 200 -22.50 -6.96 -7.16
N TYR A 201 -21.43 -7.44 -7.80
CA TYR A 201 -20.40 -6.59 -8.41
C TYR A 201 -20.73 -6.18 -9.85
N SER A 202 -21.79 -6.74 -10.47
CA SER A 202 -22.25 -6.30 -11.78
C SER A 202 -22.71 -4.82 -11.80
N LEU A 203 -23.09 -4.28 -10.63
CA LEU A 203 -23.50 -2.88 -10.45
C LEU A 203 -22.34 -1.88 -10.47
N LEU A 204 -21.10 -2.34 -10.26
CA LEU A 204 -19.90 -1.47 -10.18
C LEU A 204 -19.47 -0.92 -11.55
N GLN A 205 -19.99 -1.46 -12.66
CA GLN A 205 -19.62 -1.05 -14.03
C GLN A 205 -18.10 -1.07 -14.28
N LEU A 206 -17.44 -2.10 -13.76
CA LEU A 206 -16.00 -2.29 -13.91
C LEU A 206 -15.64 -2.52 -15.39
N SER A 207 -14.60 -1.84 -15.86
CA SER A 207 -14.01 -2.06 -17.19
C SER A 207 -13.37 -3.46 -17.32
N ASP A 208 -12.77 -3.95 -16.23
CA ASP A 208 -12.26 -5.32 -16.12
C ASP A 208 -12.19 -5.71 -14.63
N TYR A 209 -11.99 -7.00 -14.34
CA TYR A 209 -11.80 -7.48 -12.99
C TYR A 209 -10.90 -8.72 -12.94
N CYS A 210 -10.38 -9.02 -11.75
CA CYS A 210 -9.66 -10.27 -11.51
C CYS A 210 -9.83 -10.75 -10.07
N LEU A 211 -9.60 -12.05 -9.90
CA LEU A 211 -9.46 -12.69 -8.59
C LEU A 211 -7.98 -12.98 -8.36
N VAL A 212 -7.47 -12.69 -7.17
CA VAL A 212 -6.07 -12.96 -6.78
C VAL A 212 -6.07 -13.86 -5.55
N ASP A 213 -5.68 -15.11 -5.75
CA ASP A 213 -5.73 -16.13 -4.71
C ASP A 213 -4.32 -16.52 -4.23
N PHE A 214 -4.06 -16.29 -2.95
CA PHE A 214 -2.77 -16.60 -2.33
C PHE A 214 -2.80 -18.03 -1.77
N ARG A 215 -1.96 -18.91 -2.32
CA ARG A 215 -1.92 -20.33 -1.95
C ARG A 215 -0.54 -20.78 -1.51
N ARG A 216 -0.48 -21.41 -0.34
CA ARG A 216 0.75 -22.03 0.14
C ARG A 216 0.99 -23.35 -0.59
N VAL A 217 2.17 -23.52 -1.18
CA VAL A 217 2.58 -24.75 -1.87
C VAL A 217 3.78 -25.39 -1.19
N SER A 218 3.66 -26.67 -0.84
CA SER A 218 4.71 -27.40 -0.10
C SER A 218 5.83 -27.87 -1.04
N SER A 219 5.47 -28.24 -2.28
CA SER A 219 6.38 -28.56 -3.39
C SER A 219 5.60 -28.63 -4.71
N MET A 220 6.30 -28.54 -5.85
CA MET A 220 5.70 -28.56 -7.21
C MET A 220 5.02 -29.90 -7.61
N GLY A 221 5.02 -30.93 -6.74
CA GLY A 221 4.32 -32.21 -6.94
C GLY A 221 3.11 -32.42 -6.02
N ASP A 222 2.71 -31.38 -5.28
CA ASP A 222 1.61 -31.39 -4.31
C ASP A 222 0.23 -31.46 -5.00
N MET A 223 -0.75 -32.12 -4.39
CA MET A 223 -2.14 -32.15 -4.86
C MET A 223 -2.67 -30.72 -5.09
N THR A 224 -2.17 -29.76 -4.31
CA THR A 224 -2.41 -28.33 -4.47
C THR A 224 -2.20 -27.83 -5.90
N MET A 225 -1.16 -28.29 -6.62
CA MET A 225 -0.90 -27.85 -8.00
C MET A 225 -1.94 -28.39 -8.99
N SER A 226 -2.48 -29.59 -8.74
CA SER A 226 -3.56 -30.15 -9.56
C SER A 226 -4.87 -29.37 -9.36
N THR A 227 -5.20 -29.01 -8.12
CA THR A 227 -6.34 -28.15 -7.80
C THR A 227 -6.18 -26.75 -8.40
N ILE A 228 -5.00 -26.13 -8.28
CA ILE A 228 -4.70 -24.84 -8.91
C ILE A 228 -4.94 -24.90 -10.42
N THR A 229 -4.52 -25.97 -11.08
CA THR A 229 -4.72 -26.14 -12.53
C THR A 229 -6.21 -26.23 -12.87
N LEU A 230 -7.00 -26.95 -12.08
CA LEU A 230 -8.47 -27.01 -12.26
C LEU A 230 -9.12 -25.64 -12.08
N ASP A 231 -8.73 -24.91 -11.04
CA ASP A 231 -9.29 -23.60 -10.71
C ASP A 231 -8.93 -22.52 -11.75
N LEU A 232 -7.70 -22.55 -12.28
CA LEU A 232 -7.28 -21.69 -13.39
C LEU A 232 -8.06 -21.97 -14.67
N ASN A 233 -8.43 -23.23 -14.91
CA ASN A 233 -9.30 -23.60 -16.04
C ASN A 233 -10.77 -23.20 -15.79
N HIS A 234 -11.20 -23.17 -14.53
CA HIS A 234 -12.53 -22.69 -14.14
C HIS A 234 -12.66 -21.18 -14.36
N CYS A 235 -11.66 -20.40 -13.97
CA CYS A 235 -11.70 -18.95 -14.04
C CYS A 235 -10.47 -18.36 -14.73
N ALA A 236 -10.63 -17.93 -15.99
CA ALA A 236 -9.54 -17.30 -16.75
C ALA A 236 -9.02 -15.98 -16.13
N LYS A 237 -9.85 -15.32 -15.30
CA LYS A 237 -9.53 -14.08 -14.58
C LYS A 237 -8.88 -14.31 -13.21
N LEU A 238 -8.59 -15.56 -12.87
CA LEU A 238 -7.90 -15.93 -11.63
C LEU A 238 -6.38 -15.82 -11.80
N TYR A 239 -5.74 -15.17 -10.84
CA TYR A 239 -4.30 -15.18 -10.63
C TYR A 239 -4.03 -15.94 -9.33
N VAL A 240 -3.26 -17.02 -9.40
CA VAL A 240 -2.86 -17.77 -8.21
C VAL A 240 -1.43 -17.39 -7.85
N VAL A 241 -1.26 -16.75 -6.70
CA VAL A 241 0.05 -16.43 -6.12
C VAL A 241 0.48 -17.62 -5.26
N CYS A 242 1.39 -18.42 -5.78
CA CYS A 242 1.95 -19.57 -5.08
C CYS A 242 3.14 -19.13 -4.25
N TYR A 243 3.15 -19.48 -2.96
CA TYR A 243 4.28 -19.21 -2.06
C TYR A 243 4.65 -20.44 -1.24
N ASP A 244 5.93 -20.60 -0.96
CA ASP A 244 6.40 -21.66 -0.07
C ASP A 244 6.21 -21.30 1.43
N PRO A 245 6.31 -22.26 2.37
CA PRO A 245 6.23 -21.99 3.81
C PRO A 245 7.08 -20.82 4.35
N THR A 246 8.20 -20.53 3.70
CA THR A 246 9.17 -19.52 4.12
C THR A 246 9.00 -18.18 3.41
N LEU A 247 8.09 -18.10 2.43
CA LEU A 247 7.93 -17.01 1.48
C LEU A 247 9.23 -16.70 0.71
N ALA A 248 10.12 -17.69 0.58
CA ALA A 248 11.40 -17.52 -0.12
C ALA A 248 11.22 -17.66 -1.63
N HIS A 249 10.30 -18.52 -2.06
CA HIS A 249 9.91 -18.67 -3.46
C HIS A 249 8.47 -18.22 -3.64
N VAL A 250 8.26 -17.29 -4.56
CA VAL A 250 6.93 -16.80 -4.91
C VAL A 250 6.78 -16.78 -6.43
N SER A 251 5.66 -17.30 -6.91
CA SER A 251 5.31 -17.31 -8.33
C SER A 251 3.84 -16.96 -8.52
N ILE A 252 3.51 -16.50 -9.73
CA ILE A 252 2.15 -16.20 -10.15
C ILE A 252 1.81 -17.12 -11.30
N LEU A 253 0.67 -17.77 -11.19
CA LEU A 253 0.08 -18.59 -12.22
C LEU A 253 -1.22 -17.94 -12.68
N ASN A 254 -1.42 -17.86 -13.98
CA ASN A 254 -2.68 -17.51 -14.61
C ASN A 254 -2.90 -18.45 -15.81
N ALA A 255 -4.15 -18.66 -16.23
CA ALA A 255 -4.50 -19.53 -17.36
C ALA A 255 -3.68 -19.29 -18.64
N GLN A 256 -3.14 -18.09 -18.83
CA GLN A 256 -2.40 -17.69 -20.03
C GLN A 256 -0.87 -17.54 -19.81
N SER A 257 -0.37 -17.58 -18.57
CA SER A 257 1.04 -17.28 -18.29
C SER A 257 1.51 -17.70 -16.90
N VAL A 258 2.80 -18.05 -16.79
CA VAL A 258 3.51 -18.32 -15.52
C VAL A 258 4.61 -17.27 -15.32
N TRP A 259 4.68 -16.65 -14.13
CA TRP A 259 5.71 -15.68 -13.77
C TRP A 259 6.40 -16.03 -12.45
N ASN A 260 7.73 -16.13 -12.45
CA ASN A 260 8.51 -16.22 -11.22
C ASN A 260 8.74 -14.80 -10.66
N ILE A 261 8.59 -14.64 -9.34
CA ILE A 261 8.63 -13.33 -8.66
C ILE A 261 9.84 -13.23 -7.73
N LEU A 262 10.02 -14.23 -6.89
CA LEU A 262 11.12 -14.38 -5.93
C LEU A 262 11.66 -15.80 -6.00
#